data_AF-A0AA36D4U3-F1
#
_entry.id   AF-A0AA36D4U3-F1
#
_cell.length_a   1.000
_cell.length_b   1.000
_cell.length_c   1.000
_cell.angle_alpha   90.00
_cell.angle_beta   90.00
_cell.angle_gamma   90.00
#
_symmetry.space_group_name_H-M   'P 1'
#
loop_
_entity.id
_entity.type
_entity.pdbx_description
1 polymer ?
#
loop_
_entity_poly.entity_id
_entity_poly.type
_entity_poly.pdbx_seq_one_letter_code
_entity_poly.pdbx_strand_id
1 'polypeptide(L)'
;MSREKADPSEKPKGDLKSLVVEPTEVLFPRNAGFNIVILKNNGPKAIAFKVGSTEPSTYLCKPKAAILEPNISCPLEIARTPGKTQLKDERLVVRYVEIDGDYNDEKEMTKAFTALQKSGNGNVFVILKTRDPPK
;
A
#
# COMPACT_ATOMS: atom_id res chain seq x y z
N MET A 1 -36.45 0.64 37.10
CA MET A 1 -36.52 0.66 35.62
C MET A 1 -35.34 1.49 35.11
N SER A 2 -34.14 0.92 35.19
CA SER A 2 -32.91 1.59 34.78
C SER A 2 -32.80 1.53 33.26
N ARG A 3 -32.75 2.69 32.59
CA ARG A 3 -32.38 2.77 31.18
C ARG A 3 -30.86 2.80 31.11
N GLU A 4 -30.27 1.65 30.83
CA GLU A 4 -28.87 1.55 30.43
C GLU A 4 -28.72 2.27 29.09
N LYS A 5 -28.09 3.44 29.12
CA LYS A 5 -27.68 4.17 27.92
C LYS A 5 -26.46 3.43 27.36
N ALA A 6 -26.64 2.69 26.28
CA ALA A 6 -25.52 2.25 25.47
C ALA A 6 -24.85 3.49 24.86
N ASP A 7 -23.59 3.72 25.22
CA ASP A 7 -22.69 4.66 24.57
C ASP A 7 -22.38 4.16 23.15
N PRO A 8 -22.74 4.89 22.06
CA PRO A 8 -22.35 4.52 20.71
C PRO A 8 -21.16 5.37 20.28
N SER A 9 -19.99 5.18 20.91
CA SER A 9 -18.76 5.80 20.42
C SER A 9 -17.50 5.02 20.77
N GLU A 10 -17.50 3.72 20.52
CA GLU A 10 -16.27 3.04 20.14
C GLU A 10 -16.23 2.98 18.62
N LYS A 11 -15.51 3.91 17.99
CA LYS A 11 -15.02 3.65 16.64
C LYS A 11 -14.10 2.44 16.78
N PRO A 12 -14.35 1.31 16.10
CA PRO A 12 -13.35 0.27 16.07
C PRO A 12 -12.11 0.89 15.42
N LYS A 13 -11.04 1.05 16.19
CA LYS A 13 -9.67 1.10 15.65
C LYS A 13 -9.41 -0.29 15.08
N GLY A 14 -10.12 -0.62 14.00
CA GLY A 14 -9.88 -1.84 13.27
C GLY A 14 -8.48 -1.73 12.71
N ASP A 15 -7.64 -2.71 13.00
CA ASP A 15 -6.59 -3.11 12.08
C ASP A 15 -7.26 -3.27 10.72
N LEU A 16 -7.23 -2.20 9.90
CA LEU A 16 -7.79 -2.25 8.57
C LEU A 16 -6.96 -3.33 7.84
N LYS A 17 -7.65 -4.40 7.41
CA LYS A 17 -7.10 -5.50 6.60
C LYS A 17 -7.73 -5.49 5.20
N SER A 18 -8.29 -4.35 4.81
CA SER A 18 -9.05 -4.16 3.59
C SER A 18 -8.15 -4.28 2.35
N LEU A 19 -6.89 -3.85 2.45
CA LEU A 19 -5.91 -3.98 1.38
C LEU A 19 -5.03 -5.23 1.56
N VAL A 20 -4.94 -6.03 0.50
CA VAL A 20 -4.06 -7.21 0.40
C VAL A 20 -3.07 -7.00 -0.73
N VAL A 21 -1.86 -7.57 -0.63
CA VAL A 21 -0.84 -7.54 -1.68
C VAL A 21 -0.35 -8.95 -2.01
N GLU A 22 -0.29 -9.28 -3.31
CA GLU A 22 0.13 -10.59 -3.79
C GLU A 22 1.00 -10.50 -5.06
N PRO A 23 2.20 -11.10 -5.10
CA PRO A 23 2.90 -11.74 -3.98
C PRO A 23 3.41 -10.72 -2.95
N THR A 24 3.58 -11.16 -1.70
CA THR A 24 4.16 -10.35 -0.61
C THR A 24 5.69 -10.25 -0.69
N GLU A 25 6.31 -11.07 -1.52
CA GLU A 25 7.75 -11.11 -1.76
C GLU A 25 8.03 -11.25 -3.26
N VAL A 26 8.98 -10.45 -3.74
CA VAL A 26 9.45 -10.50 -5.13
C VAL A 26 10.97 -10.56 -5.17
N LEU A 27 11.48 -11.24 -6.20
CA LEU A 27 12.91 -11.42 -6.42
C LEU A 27 13.37 -10.60 -7.62
N PHE A 28 14.42 -9.80 -7.42
CA PHE A 28 15.09 -9.06 -8.47
C PHE A 28 16.48 -9.61 -8.75
N PRO A 29 16.91 -9.64 -10.03
CA PRO A 29 18.32 -9.78 -10.36
C PRO A 29 19.13 -8.61 -9.81
N ARG A 30 20.41 -8.85 -9.48
CA ARG A 30 21.33 -7.81 -8.96
C ARG A 30 21.38 -6.56 -9.84
N ASN A 31 21.48 -6.72 -11.15
CA ASN A 31 21.80 -5.64 -12.08
C ASN A 31 20.59 -4.77 -12.43
N ALA A 32 19.43 -5.37 -12.68
CA ALA A 32 18.16 -4.69 -12.95
C ALA A 32 17.05 -5.75 -13.01
N GLY A 33 15.80 -5.33 -12.84
CA GLY A 33 14.68 -6.23 -13.04
C GLY A 33 13.34 -5.55 -12.88
N PHE A 34 12.29 -6.30 -13.20
CA PHE A 34 10.93 -5.83 -13.17
C PHE A 34 10.04 -6.92 -12.57
N ASN A 35 9.14 -6.54 -11.69
CA ASN A 35 8.11 -7.40 -11.13
C ASN A 35 6.79 -6.64 -11.04
N ILE A 36 5.68 -7.37 -11.05
CA ILE A 36 4.35 -6.84 -10.79
C ILE A 36 3.82 -7.54 -9.55
N VAL A 37 3.27 -6.76 -8.63
CA VAL A 37 2.44 -7.25 -7.51
C VAL A 37 1.03 -6.71 -7.66
N ILE A 38 0.04 -7.42 -7.15
CA ILE A 38 -1.36 -7.04 -7.22
C ILE A 38 -1.79 -6.50 -5.86
N LEU A 39 -2.26 -5.25 -5.83
CA LEU A 39 -2.95 -4.66 -4.70
C LEU A 39 -4.44 -4.96 -4.85
N LYS A 40 -5.08 -5.60 -3.87
CA LYS A 40 -6.50 -5.91 -3.91
C LYS A 40 -7.21 -5.27 -2.72
N ASN A 41 -8.24 -4.48 -3.01
CA ASN A 41 -9.14 -3.97 -1.99
C ASN A 41 -10.26 -4.98 -1.76
N ASN A 42 -10.19 -5.77 -0.70
CA ASN A 42 -11.25 -6.68 -0.26
C ASN A 42 -12.26 -6.00 0.69
N GLY A 43 -12.09 -4.71 0.96
CA GLY A 43 -12.98 -3.95 1.81
C GLY A 43 -14.24 -3.47 1.09
N PRO A 44 -15.27 -3.07 1.85
CA PRO A 44 -16.51 -2.53 1.31
C PRO A 44 -16.39 -1.06 0.86
N LYS A 45 -15.29 -0.37 1.20
CA LYS A 45 -15.07 1.06 0.90
C LYS A 45 -13.93 1.26 -0.07
N ALA A 46 -13.98 2.36 -0.82
CA ALA A 46 -12.84 2.79 -1.62
C ALA A 46 -11.67 3.13 -0.69
N ILE A 47 -10.45 2.92 -1.16
CA ILE A 47 -9.24 3.27 -0.42
C ILE A 47 -8.38 4.22 -1.23
N ALA A 48 -7.75 5.19 -0.59
CA ALA A 48 -6.59 5.88 -1.15
C ALA A 48 -5.34 5.18 -0.63
N PHE A 49 -4.36 4.94 -1.51
CA PHE A 49 -3.06 4.41 -1.10
C PHE A 49 -1.89 5.24 -1.62
N LYS A 50 -0.75 5.12 -0.95
CA LYS A 50 0.53 5.70 -1.33
C LYS A 50 1.65 4.70 -1.08
N VAL A 51 2.49 4.51 -2.09
CA VAL A 51 3.64 3.62 -2.06
C VAL A 51 4.89 4.39 -1.67
N GLY A 52 5.58 3.91 -0.65
CA GLY A 52 6.93 4.32 -0.26
C GLY A 52 7.91 3.15 -0.41
N SER A 53 9.19 3.47 -0.58
CA SER A 53 10.28 2.48 -0.59
C SER A 53 11.26 2.83 0.52
N THR A 54 11.88 1.82 1.14
CA THR A 54 13.06 2.03 2.01
C THR A 54 14.26 2.52 1.21
N GLU A 55 14.30 2.24 -0.10
CA GLU A 55 15.34 2.70 -1.01
C GLU A 55 14.72 3.26 -2.30
N PRO A 56 14.24 4.52 -2.28
CA PRO A 56 13.55 5.13 -3.42
C PRO A 56 14.48 5.45 -4.60
N SER A 57 15.80 5.46 -4.40
CA SER A 57 16.78 5.63 -5.49
C SER A 57 16.96 4.37 -6.33
N THR A 58 16.69 3.19 -5.74
CA THR A 58 16.94 1.87 -6.35
C THR A 58 15.67 1.24 -6.92
N TYR A 59 14.50 1.56 -6.37
CA TYR A 59 13.24 0.98 -6.83
C TYR A 59 12.26 2.06 -7.28
N LEU A 60 11.85 1.96 -8.54
CA LEU A 60 10.80 2.77 -9.14
C LEU A 60 9.50 1.98 -9.11
N CYS A 61 8.43 2.60 -8.61
CA CYS A 61 7.12 1.97 -8.48
C CYS A 61 6.05 2.76 -9.23
N LYS A 62 5.11 2.08 -9.88
CA LYS A 62 3.94 2.67 -10.54
C LYS A 62 2.69 1.82 -10.32
N PRO A 63 1.57 2.39 -9.84
CA PRO A 63 1.39 3.78 -9.43
C PRO A 63 2.08 4.10 -8.08
N LYS A 64 2.47 5.36 -7.86
CA LYS A 64 2.98 5.82 -6.55
C LYS A 64 1.88 6.15 -5.55
N ALA A 65 0.70 6.53 -6.05
CA ALA A 65 -0.49 6.80 -5.27
C ALA A 65 -1.70 6.69 -6.19
N ALA A 66 -2.81 6.17 -5.69
CA ALA A 66 -4.08 6.07 -6.42
C ALA A 66 -5.24 5.82 -5.46
N ILE A 67 -6.46 5.88 -6.01
CA ILE A 67 -7.68 5.37 -5.38
C ILE A 67 -7.90 3.95 -5.91
N LEU A 68 -8.33 3.06 -5.03
CA LEU A 68 -8.75 1.70 -5.38
C LEU A 68 -10.16 1.46 -4.87
N GLU A 69 -11.08 1.22 -5.80
CA GLU A 69 -12.49 0.95 -5.51
C GLU A 69 -12.70 -0.36 -4.73
N PRO A 70 -13.85 -0.52 -4.05
CA PRO A 70 -14.19 -1.77 -3.37
C PRO A 70 -14.12 -2.98 -4.31
N ASN A 71 -13.54 -4.08 -3.84
CA ASN A 71 -13.44 -5.36 -4.56
C ASN A 71 -12.65 -5.32 -5.89
N ILE A 72 -11.89 -4.24 -6.14
CA ILE A 72 -11.05 -4.08 -7.33
C ILE A 72 -9.58 -4.35 -7.01
N SER A 73 -8.84 -4.76 -8.03
CA SER A 73 -7.41 -4.99 -8.00
C SER A 73 -6.66 -3.94 -8.84
N CYS A 74 -5.46 -3.58 -8.40
CA CYS A 74 -4.56 -2.66 -9.09
C CYS A 74 -3.17 -3.30 -9.21
N PRO A 75 -2.61 -3.42 -10.42
CA PRO A 75 -1.23 -3.84 -10.59
C PRO A 75 -0.29 -2.73 -10.12
N LEU A 76 0.64 -3.09 -9.25
CA LEU A 76 1.78 -2.27 -8.83
C LEU A 76 3.04 -2.81 -9.51
N GLU A 77 3.51 -2.05 -10.48
CA GLU A 77 4.76 -2.30 -11.19
C GLU A 77 5.94 -1.83 -10.35
N ILE A 78 6.97 -2.67 -10.25
CA ILE A 78 8.18 -2.42 -9.48
C ILE A 78 9.38 -2.70 -10.36
N ALA A 79 10.19 -1.68 -10.62
CA ALA A 79 11.42 -1.77 -11.39
C ALA A 79 12.64 -1.47 -10.50
N ARG A 80 13.63 -2.36 -10.51
CA ARG A 80 14.94 -2.14 -9.90
C ARG A 80 15.85 -1.42 -10.89
N THR A 81 16.39 -0.28 -10.50
CA THR A 81 17.38 0.47 -11.28
C THR A 81 18.78 -0.15 -11.14
N PRO A 82 19.60 -0.07 -12.19
CA PRO A 82 20.99 -0.48 -12.12
C PRO A 82 21.82 0.49 -11.27
N GLY A 83 22.87 -0.02 -10.62
CA GLY A 83 23.88 0.79 -9.95
C GLY A 83 24.13 0.43 -8.49
N LYS A 84 23.18 -0.22 -7.81
CA LYS A 84 23.39 -0.68 -6.43
C LYS A 84 23.81 -2.14 -6.41
N THR A 85 25.06 -2.38 -6.02
CA THR A 85 25.70 -3.72 -5.98
C THR A 85 25.37 -4.50 -4.71
N GLN A 86 24.83 -3.83 -3.69
CA GLN A 86 24.49 -4.43 -2.41
C GLN A 86 23.25 -5.34 -2.55
N LEU A 87 23.41 -6.59 -2.14
CA LEU A 87 22.31 -7.55 -1.97
C LEU A 87 21.75 -7.37 -0.55
N LYS A 88 20.79 -6.45 -0.41
CA LYS A 88 20.06 -6.27 0.83
C LYS A 88 18.57 -6.42 0.55
N ASP A 89 17.88 -7.09 1.46
CA ASP A 89 16.43 -7.15 1.46
C ASP A 89 15.89 -5.76 1.80
N GLU A 90 15.12 -5.21 0.89
CA GLU A 90 14.45 -3.92 1.02
C GLU A 90 12.94 -4.15 1.08
N ARG A 91 12.17 -3.09 1.37
CA ARG A 91 10.71 -3.22 1.36
C ARG A 91 10.03 -2.01 0.75
N LEU A 92 8.93 -2.28 0.06
CA LEU A 92 7.92 -1.27 -0.20
C LEU A 92 6.93 -1.24 0.96
N VAL A 93 6.51 -0.03 1.31
CA VAL A 93 5.44 0.23 2.27
C VAL A 93 4.29 0.84 1.50
N VAL A 94 3.17 0.13 1.40
CA VAL A 94 1.93 0.67 0.84
C VAL A 94 1.07 1.12 2.00
N ARG A 95 1.02 2.44 2.21
CA ARG A 95 0.15 3.06 3.21
C ARG A 95 -1.20 3.29 2.58
N TYR A 96 -2.28 3.05 3.32
CA TYR A 96 -3.62 3.27 2.80
C TYR A 96 -4.58 3.82 3.87
N VAL A 97 -5.66 4.43 3.39
CA VAL A 97 -6.79 4.92 4.19
C VAL A 97 -8.09 4.56 3.48
N GLU A 98 -9.12 4.18 4.22
CA GLU A 98 -10.47 4.08 3.66
C GLU A 98 -11.07 5.47 3.47
N ILE A 99 -11.83 5.63 2.39
CA ILE A 99 -12.57 6.85 2.06
C ILE A 99 -14.03 6.61 2.47
N ASP A 100 -14.52 7.42 3.39
CA ASP A 100 -15.88 7.29 3.95
C ASP A 100 -16.97 7.96 3.09
N GLY A 101 -16.57 8.83 2.15
CA GLY A 101 -17.47 9.59 1.28
C GLY A 101 -17.28 9.30 -0.19
N ASP A 102 -17.79 10.18 -1.04
CA ASP A 102 -17.59 10.11 -2.49
C ASP A 102 -16.11 10.39 -2.83
N TYR A 103 -15.44 9.41 -3.42
CA TYR A 103 -14.03 9.54 -3.83
C TYR A 103 -13.84 10.43 -5.06
N ASN A 104 -14.92 10.90 -5.68
CA ASN A 104 -14.89 11.96 -6.70
C ASN A 104 -14.90 13.36 -6.09
N ASP A 105 -15.17 13.49 -4.78
CA ASP A 105 -15.12 14.77 -4.08
C ASP A 105 -13.66 15.16 -3.75
N GLU A 106 -13.26 16.35 -4.19
CA GLU A 106 -11.90 16.87 -4.03
C GLU A 106 -11.51 17.01 -2.55
N LYS A 107 -12.45 17.36 -1.66
CA LYS A 107 -12.15 17.55 -0.23
C LYS A 107 -11.91 16.22 0.45
N GLU A 108 -12.72 15.20 0.16
CA GLU A 108 -12.50 13.84 0.68
C GLU A 108 -11.18 13.26 0.16
N MET A 109 -10.85 13.48 -1.11
CA MET A 109 -9.56 13.07 -1.68
C MET A 109 -8.37 13.77 -1.04
N THR A 110 -8.47 15.09 -0.84
CA THR A 110 -7.44 15.87 -0.17
C THR A 110 -7.23 15.37 1.25
N LYS A 111 -8.32 15.19 2.01
CA LYS A 111 -8.30 14.65 3.37
C LYS A 111 -7.67 13.26 3.44
N ALA A 112 -8.03 12.37 2.52
CA ALA A 112 -7.47 11.02 2.44
C ALA A 112 -5.94 11.07 2.20
N PHE A 113 -5.48 11.85 1.21
CA PHE A 113 -4.05 11.97 0.94
C PHE A 113 -3.27 12.73 2.03
N THR A 114 -3.88 13.70 2.72
CA THR A 114 -3.29 14.32 3.91
C THR A 114 -3.12 13.31 5.05
N ALA A 115 -4.10 12.43 5.28
CA ALA A 115 -3.99 11.37 6.28
C ALA A 115 -2.84 10.39 5.94
N LEU A 116 -2.66 10.07 4.66
CA LEU A 116 -1.55 9.24 4.17
C LEU A 116 -0.17 9.89 4.36
N GLN A 117 -0.07 11.22 4.32
CA GLN A 117 1.20 11.91 4.58
C GLN A 117 1.64 11.82 6.05
N LYS A 118 0.68 11.78 6.99
CA LYS A 118 0.97 11.72 8.43
C LYS A 118 1.34 10.31 8.87
N SER A 119 0.48 9.34 8.59
CA SER A 119 0.68 7.94 9.03
C SER A 119 0.01 6.89 8.16
N GLY A 120 -1.06 7.24 7.43
CA GLY A 120 -2.01 6.25 6.91
C GLY A 120 -2.84 5.61 8.05
N ASN A 121 -3.91 4.90 7.68
CA ASN A 121 -4.75 4.14 8.61
C ASN A 121 -4.41 2.64 8.57
N GLY A 122 -3.69 2.18 7.54
CA GLY A 122 -3.16 0.82 7.42
C GLY A 122 -1.90 0.78 6.57
N ASN A 123 -1.10 -0.28 6.74
CA ASN A 123 0.12 -0.52 5.98
C ASN A 123 0.17 -1.98 5.52
N VAL A 124 0.54 -2.20 4.26
CA VAL A 124 1.00 -3.51 3.78
C VAL A 124 2.42 -3.39 3.22
N PHE A 125 3.13 -4.51 3.22
CA PHE A 125 4.55 -4.54 2.83
C PHE A 125 4.78 -5.51 1.68
N VAL A 126 5.69 -5.13 0.79
CA VAL A 126 6.26 -6.02 -0.22
C VAL A 126 7.74 -6.15 0.05
N ILE A 127 8.22 -7.37 0.27
CA ILE A 127 9.63 -7.67 0.48
C ILE A 127 10.31 -7.75 -0.88
N LEU A 128 11.37 -6.97 -1.06
CA LEU A 128 12.17 -6.90 -2.27
C LEU A 128 13.50 -7.60 -2.03
N LYS A 129 13.61 -8.84 -2.51
CA LYS A 129 14.86 -9.59 -2.43
C LYS A 129 15.69 -9.37 -3.67
N THR A 130 17.01 -9.41 -3.51
CA THR A 130 17.95 -9.34 -4.62
C THR A 130 18.83 -10.59 -4.62
N ARG A 131 18.98 -11.25 -5.76
CA ARG A 131 19.91 -12.38 -5.92
C ARG A 131 20.72 -12.25 -7.20
N ASP A 132 21.87 -12.93 -7.21
CA ASP A 132 22.60 -13.17 -8.45
C ASP A 132 21.85 -14.17 -9.32
N PRO A 133 21.91 -14.03 -10.66
CA PRO A 133 21.44 -15.07 -11.54
C PRO A 133 22.20 -16.38 -11.25
N PRO A 134 21.53 -17.55 -11.34
CA PRO A 134 22.22 -18.82 -11.23
C PRO A 134 23.36 -18.88 -12.26
N LYS A 135 24.53 -19.38 -11.83
CA LYS A 135 25.70 -19.59 -12.68
C LYS A 135 25.46 -20.68 -13.70
#